data_AF-A0AAV0Y3Z1-F1
#
_entry.id   AF-A0AAV0Y3Z1-F1
#
_cell.length_a   1.000
_cell.length_b   1.000
_cell.length_c   1.000
_cell.angle_alpha   90.00
_cell.angle_beta   90.00
_cell.angle_gamma   90.00
#
_symmetry.space_group_name_H-M   'P 1'
#
loop_
_entity.id
_entity.type
_entity.pdbx_description
1 polymer ?
#
loop_
_entity_poly.entity_id
_entity_poly.type
_entity_poly.pdbx_seq_one_letter_code
_entity_poly.pdbx_strand_id
1 'polypeptide(L)'
;MLQLPNWIMKDSSIIVKRNSNYYFQVIGQLHITKRELCYLVVYTEKWTSVEKIYYDHTFWIQNMSEKLISFYLNCLLPELVDPLYGKRLLISDIRDPDDILEKKQERFKILSLKKIKKS
;
A
#
# COMPACT_ATOMS: atom_id res chain seq x y z
N MET A 1 -22.93 -1.89 -15.05
CA MET A 1 -22.49 -2.80 -13.97
C MET A 1 -21.43 -2.07 -13.15
N LEU A 2 -21.59 -1.94 -11.83
CA LEU A 2 -20.61 -1.25 -10.98
C LEU A 2 -19.25 -1.97 -11.08
N GLN A 3 -18.23 -1.31 -11.61
CA GLN A 3 -16.88 -1.86 -11.60
C GLN A 3 -16.26 -1.64 -10.22
N LEU A 4 -15.90 -2.74 -9.54
CA LEU A 4 -15.18 -2.69 -8.27
C LEU A 4 -13.68 -2.84 -8.54
N PRO A 5 -12.90 -1.75 -8.51
CA PRO A 5 -11.51 -1.77 -8.98
C PRO A 5 -10.61 -2.70 -8.16
N ASN A 6 -10.90 -2.87 -6.87
CA ASN A 6 -10.11 -3.67 -5.95
C ASN A 6 -10.63 -5.10 -5.73
N TRP A 7 -11.73 -5.48 -6.38
CA TRP A 7 -12.37 -6.78 -6.18
C TRP A 7 -12.58 -7.53 -7.49
N ILE A 8 -12.73 -8.84 -7.39
CA ILE A 8 -13.03 -9.78 -8.48
C ILE A 8 -14.30 -10.54 -8.07
N MET A 9 -15.25 -10.65 -9.00
CA MET A 9 -16.40 -11.53 -8.84
C MET A 9 -15.97 -12.96 -9.17
N LYS A 10 -16.14 -13.91 -8.24
CA LYS A 10 -15.90 -15.34 -8.48
C LYS A 10 -17.04 -16.15 -7.88
N ASP A 11 -17.76 -16.92 -8.69
CA ASP A 11 -18.81 -17.84 -8.24
C ASP A 11 -19.85 -17.19 -7.30
N SER A 12 -20.30 -15.98 -7.65
CA SER A 12 -21.20 -15.13 -6.84
C SER A 12 -20.61 -14.55 -5.54
N SER A 13 -19.34 -14.84 -5.25
CA SER A 13 -18.58 -14.23 -4.16
C SER A 13 -17.69 -13.09 -4.66
N ILE A 14 -17.29 -12.21 -3.75
CA ILE A 14 -16.46 -11.04 -4.04
C ILE A 14 -15.13 -11.25 -3.33
N ILE A 15 -14.05 -11.26 -4.12
CA ILE A 15 -12.69 -11.54 -3.65
C ILE A 15 -11.85 -10.30 -3.84
N VAL A 16 -11.16 -9.86 -2.80
CA VAL A 16 -10.22 -8.75 -2.86
C VAL A 16 -9.01 -9.13 -3.71
N LYS A 17 -8.61 -8.24 -4.61
CA LYS A 17 -7.41 -8.43 -5.43
C LYS A 17 -6.17 -8.43 -4.53
N ARG A 18 -5.27 -9.39 -4.76
CA ARG A 18 -4.03 -9.53 -3.99
C ARG A 18 -3.07 -8.36 -4.15
N ASN A 19 -3.16 -7.61 -5.24
CA ASN A 19 -2.41 -6.39 -5.48
C ASN A 19 -3.12 -5.11 -5.01
N SER A 20 -4.29 -5.22 -4.35
CA SER A 20 -5.02 -4.05 -3.86
C SER A 20 -4.52 -3.61 -2.48
N ASN A 21 -4.64 -2.32 -2.20
CA ASN A 21 -4.27 -1.75 -0.90
C ASN A 21 -5.02 -2.42 0.27
N TYR A 22 -6.27 -2.86 0.05
CA TYR A 22 -7.06 -3.55 1.07
C TYR A 22 -6.46 -4.89 1.47
N TYR A 23 -5.94 -5.68 0.51
CA TYR A 23 -5.29 -6.95 0.84
C TYR A 23 -4.02 -6.74 1.65
N PHE A 24 -3.19 -5.75 1.27
CA PHE A 24 -2.01 -5.35 2.04
C PHE A 24 -2.37 -4.92 3.47
N GLN A 25 -3.45 -4.15 3.64
CA GLN A 25 -3.94 -3.74 4.97
C GLN A 25 -4.35 -4.94 5.83
N VAL A 26 -5.10 -5.89 5.26
CA VAL A 26 -5.56 -7.08 5.99
C VAL A 26 -4.38 -7.96 6.41
N ILE A 27 -3.46 -8.28 5.48
CA ILE A 27 -2.28 -9.10 5.82
C ILE A 27 -1.40 -8.41 6.87
N GLY A 28 -1.21 -7.10 6.76
CA GLY A 28 -0.47 -6.34 7.77
C GLY A 28 -1.11 -6.40 9.16
N GLN A 29 -2.43 -6.22 9.25
CA GLN A 29 -3.15 -6.32 10.51
C GLN A 29 -3.09 -7.73 11.11
N LEU A 30 -3.25 -8.78 10.28
CA LEU A 30 -3.11 -10.17 10.71
C LEU A 30 -1.70 -10.45 11.26
N HIS A 31 -0.66 -9.97 10.58
CA HIS A 31 0.72 -10.11 11.00
C HIS A 31 1.01 -9.43 12.36
N ILE A 32 0.53 -8.20 12.53
CA ILE A 32 0.74 -7.40 13.75
C ILE A 32 -0.01 -8.03 14.93
N THR A 33 -1.28 -8.40 14.71
CA THR A 33 -2.15 -8.95 15.77
C THR A 33 -1.93 -10.43 16.04
N LYS A 34 -1.04 -11.10 15.30
CA LYS A 34 -0.78 -12.55 15.38
C LYS A 34 -2.04 -13.39 15.21
N ARG A 35 -2.93 -12.96 14.30
CA ARG A 35 -4.18 -13.66 13.96
C ARG A 35 -4.03 -14.34 12.61
N GLU A 36 -4.75 -15.44 12.43
CA GLU A 36 -4.70 -16.25 11.21
C GLU A 36 -5.86 -15.96 10.25
N LEU A 37 -6.90 -15.27 10.71
CA LEU A 37 -8.15 -15.07 9.95
C LEU A 37 -8.73 -13.67 10.15
N CYS A 38 -9.12 -13.04 9.05
CA CYS A 38 -9.90 -11.81 9.01
C CYS A 38 -11.19 -12.03 8.22
N TYR A 39 -12.30 -11.47 8.71
CA TYR A 39 -13.56 -11.38 7.97
C TYR A 39 -13.66 -9.98 7.37
N LEU A 40 -13.41 -9.85 6.07
CA LEU A 40 -13.53 -8.59 5.36
C LEU A 40 -14.98 -8.42 4.88
N VAL A 41 -15.69 -7.49 5.51
CA VAL A 41 -17.08 -7.17 5.16
C VAL A 41 -17.09 -6.06 4.11
N VAL A 42 -17.71 -6.34 2.97
CA VAL A 42 -17.97 -5.36 1.91
C VAL A 42 -19.48 -5.08 1.88
N TYR A 43 -19.83 -3.83 2.15
CA TYR A 43 -21.21 -3.37 2.20
C TYR A 43 -21.52 -2.40 1.06
N THR A 44 -22.68 -2.58 0.44
CA THR A 44 -23.32 -1.61 -0.45
C THR A 44 -24.80 -1.56 -0.13
N GLU A 45 -25.51 -0.52 -0.58
CA GLU A 45 -26.96 -0.41 -0.38
C GLU A 45 -27.76 -1.60 -0.97
N LYS A 46 -27.20 -2.31 -1.95
CA LYS A 46 -27.88 -3.39 -2.66
C LYS A 46 -27.54 -4.79 -2.14
N TRP A 47 -26.36 -4.95 -1.55
CA TRP A 47 -25.85 -6.25 -1.12
C TRP A 47 -24.73 -6.10 -0.11
N THR A 48 -24.55 -7.14 0.71
CA THR A 48 -23.42 -7.31 1.62
C THR A 48 -22.70 -8.61 1.30
N SER A 49 -21.37 -8.60 1.37
CA SER A 49 -20.54 -9.80 1.19
C SER A 49 -19.48 -9.86 2.27
N VAL A 50 -19.15 -11.08 2.70
CA VAL A 50 -18.10 -11.32 3.69
C VAL A 50 -17.07 -12.26 3.09
N GLU A 51 -15.86 -11.76 2.91
CA GLU A 51 -14.71 -12.56 2.47
C GLU A 51 -13.91 -13.03 3.69
N LYS A 52 -13.56 -14.31 3.73
CA LYS A 52 -12.60 -14.86 4.71
C LYS A 52 -11.20 -14.76 4.13
N ILE A 53 -10.32 -14.02 4.79
CA ILE A 53 -8.92 -13.86 4.39
C ILE A 53 -8.04 -14.51 5.46
N TYR A 54 -7.30 -15.52 5.04
CA TYR A 54 -6.31 -16.17 5.89
C TYR A 54 -4.98 -15.45 5.81
N TYR A 55 -4.23 -15.48 6.91
CA TYR A 55 -2.88 -14.94 6.95
C TYR A 55 -1.97 -15.67 5.97
N ASP A 56 -1.25 -14.90 5.15
CA ASP A 56 -0.33 -15.40 4.14
C ASP A 56 1.08 -14.93 4.49
N HIS A 57 1.83 -15.81 5.14
CA HIS A 57 3.21 -15.56 5.56
C HIS A 57 4.13 -15.31 4.36
N THR A 58 3.97 -16.09 3.28
CA THR A 58 4.79 -15.97 2.08
C THR A 58 4.58 -14.61 1.42
N PHE A 59 3.31 -14.19 1.30
CA PHE A 59 2.98 -12.87 0.78
C PHE A 59 3.57 -11.74 1.62
N TRP A 60 3.45 -11.83 2.96
CA TRP A 60 4.03 -10.86 3.89
C TRP A 60 5.54 -10.68 3.68
N ILE A 61 6.29 -11.79 3.67
CA ILE A 61 7.75 -11.75 3.51
C ILE A 61 8.12 -11.16 2.15
N GLN A 62 7.55 -11.68 1.06
CA GLN A 62 7.94 -11.32 -0.30
C GLN A 62 7.50 -9.91 -0.73
N ASN A 63 6.37 -9.41 -0.24
CA ASN A 63 5.76 -8.20 -0.79
C ASN A 63 5.79 -7.00 0.15
N MET A 64 5.88 -7.23 1.47
CA MET A 64 5.67 -6.21 2.49
C MET A 64 6.89 -5.99 3.38
N SER A 65 7.44 -7.05 3.96
CA SER A 65 8.41 -6.96 5.07
C SER A 65 9.63 -6.09 4.76
N GLU A 66 10.32 -6.34 3.66
CA GLU A 66 11.52 -5.62 3.25
C GLU A 66 11.26 -4.13 2.99
N LYS A 67 10.13 -3.82 2.33
CA LYS A 67 9.74 -2.42 2.05
C LYS A 67 9.42 -1.66 3.33
N LEU A 68 8.76 -2.31 4.28
CA LEU A 68 8.44 -1.71 5.57
C LEU A 68 9.70 -1.48 6.41
N ILE A 69 10.65 -2.42 6.40
CA ILE A 69 11.95 -2.27 7.07
C ILE A 69 12.72 -1.10 6.47
N SER A 70 12.84 -1.04 5.13
CA SER A 70 13.53 0.05 4.44
C SER A 70 12.86 1.40 4.71
N PHE A 71 11.53 1.47 4.67
CA PHE A 71 10.80 2.69 5.01
C PHE A 71 11.07 3.12 6.46
N TYR A 72 11.03 2.19 7.41
CA TYR A 72 11.31 2.51 8.81
C TYR A 72 12.74 3.04 9.00
N LEU A 73 13.75 2.32 8.50
CA LEU A 73 15.15 2.64 8.73
C LEU A 73 15.60 3.89 7.99
N ASN A 74 15.19 4.03 6.72
CA ASN A 74 15.76 5.04 5.84
C ASN A 74 14.89 6.31 5.72
N CYS A 75 13.59 6.21 6.01
CA CYS A 75 12.68 7.37 5.93
C CYS A 75 12.20 7.83 7.31
N LEU A 76 11.64 6.92 8.11
CA LEU A 76 10.99 7.31 9.37
C LEU A 76 12.00 7.59 10.48
N LEU A 77 12.98 6.70 10.69
CA LEU A 77 13.94 6.78 11.78
C LEU A 77 14.78 8.07 11.77
N PRO A 78 15.30 8.57 10.63
CA PRO A 78 16.04 9.84 10.60
C PRO A 78 15.20 11.02 11.10
N GLU A 79 13.90 11.04 10.77
CA GLU A 79 12.98 12.10 11.22
C GLU A 79 12.52 11.90 12.67
N LEU A 80 12.60 10.69 13.23
CA LEU A 80 12.37 10.46 14.66
C LEU A 80 13.56 10.90 15.53
N VAL A 81 14.79 10.72 15.05
CA VAL A 81 16.02 11.00 15.82
C VAL A 81 16.45 12.47 15.70
N ASP A 82 16.45 13.03 14.48
CA ASP A 82 16.78 14.44 14.22
C ASP A 82 15.79 15.00 13.19
N PRO A 83 14.58 15.41 13.63
CA PRO A 83 13.57 15.96 12.74
C PRO A 83 14.07 17.27 12.12
N LEU A 84 14.20 17.29 10.80
CA LEU A 84 14.58 18.51 10.08
C LEU A 84 13.36 19.35 9.74
N TYR A 85 12.23 18.69 9.43
CA TYR A 85 10.97 19.37 9.19
C TYR A 85 10.57 20.28 10.37
N GLY A 86 10.73 19.82 11.61
CA GLY A 86 10.35 20.61 12.80
C GLY A 86 11.13 21.93 12.97
N LYS A 87 12.27 22.09 12.31
CA LYS A 87 13.12 23.30 12.45
C LYS A 87 12.58 24.47 11.63
N ARG A 88 12.15 24.24 10.40
CA ARG A 88 11.68 25.30 9.46
C ARG A 88 10.28 25.05 8.90
N LEU A 89 9.69 23.88 9.18
CA LEU A 89 8.41 23.40 8.67
C LEU A 89 8.34 23.33 7.13
N LEU A 90 9.48 23.12 6.47
CA LEU A 90 9.58 23.02 5.01
C LEU A 90 9.63 21.55 4.58
N ILE A 91 8.79 21.18 3.61
CA ILE A 91 8.77 19.83 3.03
C ILE A 91 10.12 19.47 2.39
N SER A 92 10.85 20.46 1.86
CA SER A 92 12.19 20.28 1.29
C SER A 92 13.23 19.80 2.29
N ASP A 93 12.98 19.96 3.59
CA ASP A 93 13.91 19.55 4.64
C ASP A 93 13.76 18.06 5.00
N ILE A 94 12.68 17.41 4.54
CA ILE A 94 12.47 15.97 4.73
C ILE A 94 13.44 15.22 3.83
N ARG A 95 14.30 14.41 4.44
CA ARG A 95 15.30 13.62 3.73
C ARG A 95 14.64 12.35 3.19
N ASP A 96 14.55 12.25 1.87
CA ASP A 96 14.29 10.98 1.20
C ASP A 96 15.63 10.27 0.87
N PRO A 97 15.71 8.95 0.99
CA PRO A 97 16.79 8.14 0.45
C PRO A 97 16.94 8.27 -1.07
N ASP A 98 18.17 8.06 -1.57
CA ASP A 98 18.49 8.19 -3.00
C ASP A 98 17.61 7.31 -3.89
N ASP A 99 17.34 6.06 -3.48
CA ASP A 99 16.51 5.14 -4.26
C ASP A 99 15.05 5.63 -4.41
N ILE A 100 14.54 6.36 -3.42
CA ILE A 100 13.21 6.98 -3.47
C ILE A 100 13.24 8.22 -4.37
N LEU A 101 14.29 9.04 -4.29
CA LEU A 101 14.47 10.20 -5.15
C LEU A 101 14.56 9.79 -6.63
N GLU A 102 15.34 8.76 -6.94
CA GLU A 102 15.45 8.19 -8.29
C GLU A 102 14.10 7.72 -8.82
N LYS A 103 13.36 6.90 -8.05
CA LYS A 103 12.02 6.44 -8.43
C LYS A 103 11.02 7.58 -8.62
N LYS A 104 11.11 8.65 -7.82
CA LYS A 104 10.29 9.86 -8.01
C LYS A 104 10.61 10.50 -9.36
N GLN A 105 11.88 10.69 -9.70
CA GLN A 105 12.31 11.26 -10.98
C GLN A 105 11.87 10.41 -12.17
N GLU A 106 12.04 9.09 -12.11
CA GLU A 106 11.57 8.17 -13.15
C GLU A 106 10.06 8.27 -13.35
N ARG A 107 9.29 8.29 -12.26
CA ARG A 107 7.84 8.45 -12.32
C ARG A 107 7.45 9.78 -12.98
N PHE A 108 8.14 10.88 -12.67
CA PHE A 108 7.91 12.16 -13.33
C PHE A 108 8.18 12.09 -14.84
N LYS A 109 9.26 11.43 -15.27
CA LYS A 109 9.58 11.20 -16.69
C LYS A 109 8.49 10.37 -17.40
N ILE A 110 8.00 9.31 -16.76
CA ILE A 110 6.92 8.48 -17.35
C ILE A 110 5.63 9.28 -17.50
N LEU A 111 5.29 10.11 -16.51
CA LEU A 111 4.09 10.93 -16.53
C LEU A 111 4.15 12.04 -17.60
N SER A 112 5.30 12.67 -17.79
CA SER A 112 5.49 13.66 -18.85
C SER A 112 5.37 13.03 -20.24
N LEU A 113 5.99 11.87 -20.46
CA LEU A 113 5.87 11.11 -21.72
C LEU A 113 4.43 10.69 -22.03
N LYS A 114 3.66 10.27 -21.01
CA LYS A 114 2.25 9.91 -21.17
C LYS A 114 1.36 11.12 -21.53
N LYS A 115 1.70 12.32 -21.05
CA LYS A 115 0.99 13.55 -21.45
C LYS A 115 1.27 13.92 -22.91
N ILE A 116 2.51 13.77 -23.37
CA ILE A 116 2.90 14.05 -24.76
C ILE A 116 2.19 13.09 -25.73
N LYS A 117 2.10 11.80 -25.42
CA LYS A 117 1.44 10.81 -26.28
C LYS A 117 -0.10 10.91 -26.33
N LYS A 118 -0.70 11.73 -25.46
CA LYS A 118 -2.15 11.89 -25.37
C LYS A 118 -2.64 13.22 -25.98
N SER A 119 -1.70 14.04 -26.45
CA SER A 119 -1.93 15.29 -27.17
C SER A 119 -1.60 15.12 -28.64
#